data_AF-A0AAV1GRI8-F1
#
_entry.id   AF-A0AAV1GRI8-F1
#
_cell.length_a   1.000
_cell.length_b   1.000
_cell.length_c   1.000
_cell.angle_alpha   90.00
_cell.angle_beta   90.00
_cell.angle_gamma   90.00
#
_symmetry.space_group_name_H-M   'P 1'
#
loop_
_entity.id
_entity.type
_entity.pdbx_description
1 polymer ?
#
loop_
_entity_poly.entity_id
_entity_poly.type
_entity_poly.pdbx_seq_one_letter_code
_entity_poly.pdbx_strand_id
1 'polypeptide(L)'
;MQLEDDKAETMVNLIQTRESNWHHAMVRVSRQDIVVRPGQVTHIKCKVPADFTSSVALFKVNHPDLRLEELDIGDGLVEVHQVKQPYLEIPVGNHTQHDVSLNNFTTLGSIQLIDKIVESDQMDSIEVNNVDSPVPVDQLHFQH
;
A
#
# COMPACT_ATOMS: atom_id res chain seq x y z
N MET A 1 -43.18 6.81 11.21
CA MET A 1 -41.77 7.21 10.98
C MET A 1 -41.16 6.10 10.15
N GLN A 2 -40.99 6.34 8.85
CA GLN A 2 -40.24 5.42 7.96
C GLN A 2 -38.76 5.61 8.29
N LEU A 3 -38.08 4.53 8.66
CA LEU A 3 -36.63 4.48 8.70
C LEU A 3 -36.19 4.36 7.25
N GLU A 4 -35.63 5.41 6.67
CA GLU A 4 -34.92 5.29 5.40
C GLU A 4 -33.66 4.46 5.67
N ASP A 5 -33.52 3.35 4.94
CA ASP A 5 -32.31 2.52 4.98
C ASP A 5 -31.15 3.34 4.42
N ASP A 6 -30.30 3.88 5.31
CA ASP A 6 -29.02 4.48 4.97
C ASP A 6 -28.09 3.38 4.39
N LYS A 7 -28.21 3.15 3.09
CA LYS A 7 -27.34 2.23 2.37
C LYS A 7 -26.03 2.95 2.07
N ALA A 8 -25.01 2.70 2.89
CA ALA A 8 -23.65 3.15 2.59
C ALA A 8 -23.14 2.46 1.32
N GLU A 9 -22.79 3.23 0.29
CA GLU A 9 -22.12 2.73 -0.91
C GLU A 9 -20.63 2.58 -0.63
N THR A 10 -20.10 1.37 -0.84
CA THR A 10 -18.67 1.08 -0.70
C THR A 10 -17.96 1.41 -2.00
N MET A 11 -17.14 2.47 -2.02
CA MET A 11 -16.24 2.77 -3.13
C MET A 11 -14.94 1.97 -2.99
N VAL A 12 -14.45 1.38 -4.09
CA VAL A 12 -13.19 0.62 -4.15
C VAL A 12 -12.32 1.20 -5.24
N ASN A 13 -11.04 1.45 -4.96
CA ASN A 13 -10.05 1.87 -5.95
C ASN A 13 -8.97 0.81 -6.10
N LEU A 14 -8.69 0.39 -7.34
CA LEU A 14 -7.61 -0.56 -7.63
C LEU A 14 -6.32 0.21 -7.90
N ILE A 15 -5.26 -0.13 -7.16
CA ILE A 15 -3.94 0.46 -7.32
C ILE A 15 -3.09 -0.47 -8.18
N GLN A 16 -2.62 0.02 -9.32
CA GLN A 16 -1.61 -0.65 -10.12
C GLN A 16 -0.23 -0.05 -9.82
N THR A 17 0.68 -0.88 -9.33
CA THR A 17 2.08 -0.51 -9.10
C THR A 17 2.96 -0.99 -10.24
N ARG A 18 4.08 -0.29 -10.46
CA ARG A 18 5.05 -0.67 -11.49
C ARG A 18 6.15 -1.53 -10.87
N GLU A 19 6.08 -2.85 -11.08
CA GLU A 19 7.21 -3.73 -10.81
C GLU A 19 8.32 -3.43 -11.80
N SER A 20 9.33 -2.69 -11.34
CA SER A 20 10.52 -2.43 -12.12
C SER A 20 11.73 -2.51 -11.20
N ASN A 21 12.81 -3.05 -11.73
CA ASN A 21 13.96 -3.58 -11.00
C ASN A 21 14.74 -2.51 -10.19
N TRP A 22 14.25 -1.26 -10.15
CA TRP A 22 14.94 -0.05 -9.71
C TRP A 22 14.13 0.85 -8.75
N HIS A 23 12.87 0.52 -8.41
CA HIS A 23 11.96 1.51 -7.80
C HIS A 23 11.46 1.22 -6.37
N HIS A 24 12.06 0.28 -5.63
CA HIS A 24 11.82 0.18 -4.18
C HIS A 24 12.72 1.18 -3.46
N ALA A 25 12.25 2.41 -3.31
CA ALA A 25 12.95 3.41 -2.54
C ALA A 25 12.81 3.09 -1.04
N MET A 26 13.94 2.94 -0.34
CA MET A 26 13.93 2.61 1.08
C MET A 26 13.51 3.81 1.92
N VAL A 27 12.56 3.59 2.81
CA VAL A 27 12.04 4.59 3.75
C VAL A 27 12.76 4.44 5.08
N ARG A 28 13.40 5.53 5.52
CA ARG A 28 14.19 5.54 6.75
C ARG A 28 13.77 6.66 7.67
N VAL A 29 13.79 6.38 8.97
CA VAL A 29 13.69 7.37 10.05
C VAL A 29 14.67 8.51 9.76
N SER A 30 14.27 9.73 10.10
CA SER A 30 15.11 10.92 9.91
C SER A 30 16.40 10.89 10.77
N ARG A 31 17.08 12.04 10.89
CA ARG A 31 18.38 12.15 11.56
C ARG A 31 18.30 12.07 13.10
N GLN A 32 17.12 12.05 13.66
CA GLN A 32 16.89 12.02 15.10
C GLN A 32 16.31 10.67 15.50
N ASP A 33 16.78 10.17 16.64
CA ASP A 33 16.18 9.02 17.30
C ASP A 33 14.76 9.38 17.75
N ILE A 34 13.87 8.40 17.71
CA ILE A 34 12.46 8.57 18.04
C ILE A 34 12.09 7.58 19.13
N VAL A 35 11.39 8.06 20.14
CA VAL A 35 10.76 7.22 21.15
C VAL A 35 9.25 7.20 20.90
N VAL A 36 8.70 6.02 20.68
CA VAL A 36 7.26 5.79 20.58
C VAL A 36 6.78 5.29 21.93
N ARG A 37 6.00 6.09 22.65
CA ARG A 37 5.52 5.75 24.00
C ARG A 37 4.33 4.78 23.97
N PRO A 38 4.11 3.99 25.02
CA PRO A 38 2.95 3.12 25.17
C PRO A 38 1.63 3.83 24.90
N GLY A 39 0.77 3.19 24.12
CA GLY A 39 -0.57 3.66 23.79
C GLY A 39 -0.61 4.89 22.87
N GLN A 40 0.52 5.29 22.29
CA GLN A 40 0.60 6.44 21.38
C GLN A 40 0.76 6.00 19.92
N VAL A 41 0.23 6.85 19.04
CA VAL A 41 0.55 6.83 17.61
C VAL A 41 1.43 8.04 17.32
N THR A 42 2.64 7.79 16.85
CA THR A 42 3.61 8.82 16.47
C THR A 42 3.75 8.86 14.96
N HIS A 43 3.66 10.05 14.36
CA HIS A 43 3.93 10.25 12.94
C HIS A 43 5.42 10.45 12.73
N ILE A 44 6.08 9.46 12.16
CA ILE A 44 7.52 9.46 11.96
C ILE A 44 7.85 10.06 10.61
N LYS A 45 8.57 11.18 10.61
CA LYS A 45 9.12 11.77 9.40
C LYS A 45 10.21 10.88 8.83
N CYS A 46 10.01 10.42 7.60
CA CYS A 46 10.96 9.58 6.88
C CYS A 46 11.47 10.26 5.62
N LYS A 47 12.76 10.06 5.34
CA LYS A 47 13.36 10.58 4.11
C LYS A 47 13.04 9.68 2.93
N VAL A 48 12.80 10.31 1.79
CA VAL A 48 12.63 9.67 0.49
C VAL A 48 13.80 10.07 -0.42
N PRO A 49 14.22 9.23 -1.39
CA PRO A 49 15.21 9.62 -2.39
C PRO A 49 14.85 10.92 -3.10
N ALA A 50 15.87 11.72 -3.42
CA ALA A 50 15.68 13.07 -3.96
C ALA A 50 15.07 13.08 -5.39
N ASP A 51 15.20 11.97 -6.10
CA ASP A 51 14.67 11.71 -7.42
C ASP A 51 13.24 11.13 -7.39
N PHE A 52 12.65 10.95 -6.21
CA PHE A 52 11.26 10.50 -6.09
C PHE A 52 10.30 11.66 -6.37
N THR A 53 9.59 11.59 -7.48
CA THR A 53 8.78 12.70 -8.01
C THR A 53 7.28 12.58 -7.79
N SER A 54 6.78 11.40 -7.40
CA SER A 54 5.34 11.22 -7.14
C SER A 54 4.92 11.91 -5.84
N SER A 55 3.68 12.41 -5.80
CA SER A 55 3.04 12.95 -4.60
C SER A 55 2.38 11.88 -3.73
N VAL A 56 2.15 10.68 -4.27
CA VAL A 56 1.57 9.54 -3.55
C VAL A 56 2.38 8.28 -3.89
N ALA A 57 2.60 7.43 -2.89
CA ALA A 57 3.32 6.18 -3.05
C ALA A 57 2.62 5.05 -2.29
N LEU A 58 2.83 3.80 -2.73
CA LEU A 58 2.47 2.63 -1.93
C LEU A 58 3.62 2.31 -0.99
N PHE A 59 3.40 2.47 0.31
CA PHE A 59 4.32 2.04 1.35
C PHE A 59 4.10 0.57 1.69
N LYS A 60 5.21 -0.15 1.77
CA LYS A 60 5.29 -1.53 2.22
C LYS A 60 6.27 -1.62 3.37
N VAL A 61 5.79 -2.09 4.50
CA VAL A 61 6.62 -2.35 5.66
C VAL A 61 7.64 -3.41 5.30
N ASN A 62 8.87 -3.17 5.70
CA ASN A 62 9.96 -4.13 5.61
C ASN A 62 10.50 -4.24 7.03
N HIS A 63 10.48 -5.45 7.59
CA HIS A 63 10.86 -5.70 8.98
C HIS A 63 12.28 -6.31 9.07
N PRO A 64 13.37 -5.61 8.71
CA PRO A 64 14.70 -6.13 8.98
C PRO A 64 15.12 -5.92 10.45
N ASP A 65 14.46 -5.02 11.20
CA ASP A 65 14.76 -4.74 12.61
C ASP A 65 13.66 -5.32 13.52
N LEU A 66 14.06 -6.15 14.48
CA LEU A 66 13.17 -6.82 15.44
C LEU A 66 12.32 -5.83 16.25
N ARG A 67 12.82 -4.61 16.49
CA ARG A 67 12.08 -3.57 17.23
C ARG A 67 10.82 -3.10 16.50
N LEU A 68 10.75 -3.31 15.20
CA LEU A 68 9.57 -2.99 14.39
C LEU A 68 8.44 -4.01 14.57
N GLU A 69 8.72 -5.19 15.12
CA GLU A 69 7.68 -6.20 15.42
C GLU A 69 6.82 -5.80 16.62
N GLU A 70 7.37 -4.95 17.51
CA GLU A 70 6.67 -4.43 18.69
C GLU A 70 5.80 -3.21 18.35
N LEU A 71 5.91 -2.69 17.13
CA LEU A 71 5.23 -1.50 16.67
C LEU A 71 4.16 -1.87 15.65
N ASP A 72 3.02 -1.20 15.76
CA ASP A 72 1.97 -1.27 14.76
C ASP A 72 2.30 -0.31 13.62
N ILE A 73 2.74 -0.87 12.50
CA ILE A 73 3.07 -0.14 11.27
C ILE A 73 2.29 -0.81 10.13
N GLY A 74 1.44 -0.04 9.48
CA GLY A 74 0.62 -0.52 8.38
C GLY A 74 1.26 -0.32 7.01
N ASP A 75 0.98 -1.25 6.10
CA ASP A 75 1.09 -1.02 4.66
C ASP A 75 0.00 -0.04 4.19
N GLY A 76 0.27 0.75 3.15
CA GLY A 76 -0.78 1.58 2.58
C GLY A 76 -0.30 2.69 1.67
N LEU A 77 -1.25 3.52 1.22
CA LEU A 77 -0.96 4.74 0.49
C LEU A 77 -0.42 5.80 1.44
N VAL A 78 0.64 6.48 1.00
CA VAL A 78 1.27 7.56 1.75
C VAL A 78 1.50 8.77 0.85
N GLU A 79 1.32 9.94 1.42
CA GLU A 79 1.64 11.20 0.76
C GLU A 79 3.15 11.47 0.83
N VAL A 80 3.70 12.00 -0.26
CA VAL A 80 5.08 12.42 -0.35
C VAL A 80 5.14 13.93 -0.51
N HIS A 81 5.71 14.58 0.50
CA HIS A 81 5.89 16.02 0.55
C HIS A 81 7.21 16.42 -0.12
N GLN A 82 7.14 17.35 -1.07
CA GLN A 82 8.26 17.76 -1.94
C GLN A 82 8.98 19.04 -1.45
N VAL A 83 8.97 19.32 -0.14
CA VAL A 83 9.50 20.60 0.40
C VAL A 83 10.98 20.49 0.74
N LYS A 84 11.86 21.15 -0.04
CA LYS A 84 13.34 21.17 0.06
C LYS A 84 14.02 19.82 -0.16
N GLN A 85 13.55 18.77 0.51
CA GLN A 85 13.93 17.37 0.33
C GLN A 85 12.66 16.51 0.44
N PRO A 86 12.42 15.57 -0.49
CA PRO A 86 11.26 14.68 -0.43
C PRO A 86 11.20 13.91 0.90
N TYR A 87 10.04 13.91 1.53
CA TYR A 87 9.79 13.17 2.77
C TYR A 87 8.33 12.71 2.84
N LEU A 88 8.09 11.73 3.69
CA LEU A 88 6.75 11.25 4.04
C LEU A 88 6.64 11.09 5.54
N GLU A 89 5.44 10.88 6.05
CA GLU A 89 5.19 10.62 7.47
C GLU A 89 4.48 9.26 7.62
N ILE A 90 5.08 8.36 8.40
CA ILE A 90 4.50 7.04 8.67
C ILE A 90 3.89 7.04 10.07
N PRO A 91 2.59 6.75 10.22
CA PRO A 91 2.00 6.53 11.53
C PRO A 91 2.53 5.22 12.12
N VAL A 92 3.01 5.31 13.35
CA VAL A 92 3.58 4.17 14.09
C VAL A 92 2.93 4.11 15.46
N GLY A 93 2.16 3.05 15.71
CA GLY A 93 1.52 2.76 16.99
C GLY A 93 2.42 1.94 17.90
N ASN A 94 2.38 2.19 19.20
CA ASN A 94 2.97 1.30 20.20
C ASN A 94 1.88 0.77 21.13
N HIS A 95 1.52 -0.51 20.96
CA HIS A 95 0.54 -1.21 21.79
C HIS A 95 1.18 -1.99 22.96
N THR A 96 2.50 -1.89 23.14
CA THR A 96 3.19 -2.51 24.27
C THR A 96 3.04 -1.68 25.54
N GLN A 97 3.58 -2.20 26.65
CA GLN A 97 3.58 -1.51 27.94
C GLN A 97 4.88 -0.73 28.23
N HIS A 98 5.78 -0.62 27.24
CA HIS A 98 7.06 0.07 27.41
C HIS A 98 7.41 0.95 26.22
N ASP A 99 8.32 1.90 26.43
CA ASP A 99 8.82 2.78 25.38
C ASP A 99 9.62 1.99 24.35
N VAL A 100 9.34 2.17 23.06
CA VAL A 100 10.12 1.58 21.96
C VAL A 100 10.95 2.68 21.30
N SER A 101 12.27 2.47 21.25
CA SER A 101 13.21 3.43 20.66
C SER A 101 13.64 3.01 19.26
N LEU A 102 13.40 3.88 18.29
CA LEU A 102 13.88 3.76 16.92
C LEU A 102 15.10 4.66 16.73
N ASN A 103 16.19 4.06 16.27
CA ASN A 103 17.41 4.81 15.99
C ASN A 103 17.21 5.65 14.72
N ASN A 104 17.98 6.72 14.60
CA ASN A 104 18.09 7.46 13.36
C ASN A 104 18.45 6.53 12.20
N PHE A 105 17.90 6.82 11.03
CA PHE A 105 18.08 6.01 9.81
C PHE A 105 17.59 4.55 9.89
N THR A 106 16.90 4.11 10.96
CA THR A 106 16.21 2.82 10.97
C THR A 106 15.31 2.73 9.75
N THR A 107 15.40 1.63 9.02
CA THR A 107 14.58 1.38 7.83
C THR A 107 13.21 0.87 8.28
N LEU A 108 12.14 1.56 7.91
CA LEU A 108 10.77 1.14 8.23
C LEU A 108 10.15 0.31 7.11
N GLY A 109 10.60 0.51 5.88
CA GLY A 109 9.98 -0.10 4.72
C GLY A 109 10.55 0.37 3.40
N SER A 110 9.74 0.19 2.37
CA SER A 110 9.98 0.65 1.01
C SER A 110 8.74 1.33 0.46
N ILE A 111 8.93 2.24 -0.47
CA ILE A 111 7.84 2.79 -1.27
C ILE A 111 7.93 2.35 -2.72
N GLN A 112 6.78 2.20 -3.34
CA GLN A 112 6.61 1.94 -4.76
C GLN A 112 5.86 3.09 -5.43
N LEU A 113 6.25 3.38 -6.67
CA LEU A 113 5.51 4.31 -7.51
C LEU A 113 4.16 3.69 -7.91
N ILE A 114 3.12 4.51 -7.86
CA ILE A 114 1.79 4.17 -8.35
C ILE A 114 1.75 4.58 -9.81
N ASP A 115 1.46 3.63 -10.69
CA ASP A 115 1.36 3.88 -12.13
C ASP A 115 -0.03 4.37 -12.51
N LYS A 116 -1.05 3.75 -11.92
CA LYS A 116 -2.45 4.09 -12.16
C LYS A 116 -3.31 3.77 -10.94
N ILE A 117 -4.25 4.65 -10.65
CA ILE A 117 -5.39 4.38 -9.76
C ILE A 117 -6.61 4.23 -10.66
N VAL A 118 -7.30 3.09 -10.56
CA VAL A 118 -8.54 2.83 -11.31
C VAL A 118 -9.71 2.97 -10.35
N GLU A 119 -10.56 3.96 -10.60
CA GLU A 119 -11.79 4.20 -9.85
C GLU A 119 -12.88 3.25 -10.34
N SER A 120 -13.51 2.50 -9.42
CA SER A 120 -14.49 1.46 -9.79
C SER A 120 -15.81 2.03 -10.34
N ASP A 121 -16.10 3.30 -10.10
CA ASP A 121 -17.32 3.98 -10.57
C ASP A 121 -17.36 4.15 -12.11
N GLN A 122 -16.27 3.77 -12.80
CA GLN A 122 -16.19 3.73 -14.27
C GLN A 122 -16.20 2.30 -14.85
N MET A 123 -16.49 1.27 -14.07
CA MET A 123 -16.57 -0.13 -14.54
C MET A 123 -17.93 -0.53 -15.12
N ASP A 124 -18.77 0.42 -15.53
CA ASP A 124 -19.97 0.17 -16.34
C ASP A 124 -19.63 -0.05 -17.84
N SER A 125 -18.69 -0.94 -18.15
CA SER A 125 -18.58 -1.61 -19.46
C SER A 125 -17.33 -2.49 -19.51
N ILE A 126 -17.31 -3.57 -18.74
CA ILE A 126 -16.56 -4.75 -19.18
C ILE A 126 -17.60 -5.73 -19.71
N GLU A 127 -17.87 -5.67 -21.02
CA GLU A 127 -18.48 -6.81 -21.70
C GLU A 127 -17.53 -7.98 -21.54
N VAL A 128 -17.89 -8.88 -20.60
CA VAL A 128 -17.30 -10.20 -20.53
C VAL A 128 -17.73 -10.90 -21.81
N ASN A 129 -16.88 -10.83 -22.84
CA ASN A 129 -16.95 -11.72 -23.97
C ASN A 129 -16.70 -13.12 -23.43
N ASN A 130 -17.80 -13.79 -23.04
CA ASN A 130 -17.83 -15.24 -22.87
C ASN A 130 -17.28 -15.82 -24.17
N VAL A 131 -16.05 -16.33 -24.11
CA VAL A 131 -15.51 -17.20 -25.15
C VAL A 131 -16.32 -18.49 -25.04
N ASP A 132 -17.46 -18.49 -25.71
CA ASP A 132 -18.27 -19.66 -25.97
C ASP A 132 -17.40 -20.54 -26.89
N SER A 133 -16.68 -21.49 -26.29
CA SER A 133 -16.03 -22.57 -27.03
C SER A 133 -17.08 -23.63 -27.29
N PRO A 134 -17.56 -23.83 -28.54
CA PRO A 134 -18.33 -25.01 -28.85
C PRO A 134 -17.39 -26.20 -28.86
N VAL A 135 -17.54 -27.09 -27.87
CA VAL A 135 -16.98 -28.44 -27.91
C VAL A 135 -17.76 -29.22 -28.98
N PRO A 136 -17.14 -29.76 -30.04
CA PRO A 136 -17.84 -30.65 -30.96
C PRO A 136 -17.95 -32.04 -30.32
N VAL A 137 -19.18 -32.48 -30.07
CA VAL A 137 -19.51 -33.86 -29.64
C VAL A 137 -19.77 -34.71 -30.89
N ASP A 138 -19.01 -35.80 -30.98
CA ASP A 138 -19.22 -37.06 -31.69
C ASP A 138 -19.46 -37.12 -33.22
N GLN A 139 -18.53 -37.79 -33.91
CA GLN A 139 -18.87 -38.73 -34.98
C GLN A 139 -18.16 -40.08 -34.77
N LEU A 140 -18.92 -41.05 -34.25
CA LEU A 140 -18.67 -42.48 -34.36
C LEU A 140 -18.68 -42.91 -35.84
N HIS A 141 -17.63 -43.60 -36.29
CA HIS A 141 -17.73 -44.55 -37.39
C HIS A 141 -16.90 -45.79 -37.04
N PHE A 142 -17.60 -46.87 -36.68
CA PHE A 142 -17.07 -48.23 -36.72
C PHE A 142 -16.97 -48.66 -38.20
N GLN A 143 -15.81 -49.16 -38.63
CA GLN A 143 -15.70 -49.96 -39.85
C GLN A 143 -15.61 -51.45 -39.49
N HIS A 144 -16.33 -52.22 -40.30
CA HIS A 144 -16.48 -53.68 -40.31
C HIS A 144 -15.19 -54.40 -40.71
#